data_AF-A0A2W5M643-F1
#
_entry.id   AF-A0A2W5M643-F1
#
_cell.length_a   1.000
_cell.length_b   1.000
_cell.length_c   1.000
_cell.angle_alpha   90.00
_cell.angle_beta   90.00
_cell.angle_gamma   90.00
#
_symmetry.space_group_name_H-M   'P 1'
#
loop_
_entity.id
_entity.type
_entity.pdbx_description
1 polymer ?
#
loop_
_entity_poly.entity_id
_entity_poly.type
_entity_poly.pdbx_seq_one_letter_code
_entity_poly.pdbx_strand_id
1 'polypeptide(L)'
;MSYDIGIGSCIAIDGDTVLVKLDSVMVKRLVPNSPWRKSGTSTLTLDRALCSVQRKPAIGSEVYLDHAALTRTARGKLDLYGDGVLRPVDLSQLLDNLHPQPAPTPSAKGRSMFGRR
;
A
#
# COMPACT_ATOMS: atom_id res chain seq x y z
N MET A 1 9.54 6.53 -13.11
CA MET A 1 9.95 6.19 -11.74
C MET A 1 9.08 5.04 -11.28
N SER A 2 9.65 3.86 -11.08
CA SER A 2 8.96 2.74 -10.41
C SER A 2 9.18 2.92 -8.91
N TYR A 3 8.11 2.77 -8.12
CA TYR A 3 8.16 2.81 -6.67
C TYR A 3 7.38 1.63 -6.12
N ASP A 4 7.81 1.12 -4.96
CA ASP A 4 7.10 0.03 -4.30
C ASP A 4 6.12 0.57 -3.26
N ILE A 5 5.04 -0.15 -3.04
CA ILE A 5 4.01 0.22 -2.07
C ILE A 5 4.05 -0.77 -0.91
N GLY A 6 4.43 -0.28 0.28
CA GLY A 6 4.33 -1.04 1.52
C GLY A 6 2.86 -1.21 1.91
N ILE A 7 2.43 -2.45 2.13
CA ILE A 7 1.02 -2.78 2.42
C ILE A 7 0.75 -3.35 3.80
N GLY A 8 1.79 -3.83 4.48
CA GLY A 8 1.68 -4.45 5.80
C GLY A 8 2.64 -5.62 5.98
N SER A 9 2.41 -6.43 7.00
CA SER A 9 3.34 -7.49 7.43
C SER A 9 3.02 -8.85 6.83
N CYS A 10 4.01 -9.54 6.27
CA CYS A 10 3.86 -10.91 5.78
C CYS A 10 3.64 -11.87 6.95
N ILE A 11 2.54 -12.64 6.90
CA ILE A 11 2.21 -13.66 7.91
C ILE A 11 2.59 -15.05 7.42
N ALA A 12 2.36 -15.32 6.13
CA ALA A 12 2.65 -16.61 5.53
C ALA A 12 2.95 -16.46 4.03
N ILE A 13 3.72 -17.41 3.50
CA ILE A 13 3.99 -17.57 2.07
C ILE A 13 3.72 -19.04 1.76
N ASP A 14 2.81 -19.29 0.83
CA ASP A 14 2.44 -20.63 0.37
C ASP A 14 2.55 -20.70 -1.15
N GLY A 15 3.67 -21.26 -1.63
CA GLY A 15 4.01 -21.28 -3.06
C GLY A 15 4.05 -19.88 -3.67
N ASP A 16 3.12 -19.64 -4.60
CA ASP A 16 2.94 -18.37 -5.31
C ASP A 16 1.95 -17.42 -4.60
N THR A 17 1.45 -17.79 -3.43
CA THR A 17 0.52 -16.99 -2.65
C THR A 17 1.19 -16.38 -1.42
N VAL A 18 0.94 -15.10 -1.18
CA VAL A 18 1.41 -14.37 0.00
C VAL A 18 0.22 -13.92 0.83
N LEU A 19 0.26 -14.25 2.12
CA LEU A 19 -0.71 -13.77 3.10
C LEU A 19 -0.11 -12.61 3.89
N VAL A 20 -0.78 -11.47 3.85
CA VAL A 20 -0.32 -10.22 4.43
C VAL A 20 -1.33 -9.71 5.45
N LYS A 21 -0.87 -9.34 6.63
CA LYS A 21 -1.64 -8.57 7.60
C LYS A 21 -1.64 -7.11 7.16
N LEU A 22 -2.81 -6.59 6.79
CA LEU A 22 -2.91 -5.22 6.30
C LEU A 22 -2.90 -4.19 7.43
N ASP A 23 -2.28 -3.05 7.13
CA ASP A 23 -2.43 -1.85 7.94
C ASP A 23 -3.81 -1.21 7.74
N SER A 24 -4.28 -0.54 8.79
CA SER A 24 -5.55 0.19 8.84
C SER A 24 -5.76 1.11 7.64
N VAL A 25 -4.69 1.78 7.20
CA VAL A 25 -4.70 2.72 6.08
C VAL A 25 -4.94 2.00 4.76
N MET A 26 -4.32 0.82 4.57
CA MET A 26 -4.48 0.02 3.34
C MET A 26 -5.88 -0.58 3.26
N VAL A 27 -6.42 -1.07 4.38
CA VAL A 27 -7.82 -1.53 4.44
C VAL A 27 -8.79 -0.42 4.04
N LYS A 28 -8.60 0.79 4.58
CA LYS A 28 -9.44 1.95 4.24
C LYS A 28 -9.38 2.32 2.75
N ARG A 29 -8.23 2.14 2.10
CA ARG A 29 -8.08 2.38 0.65
C ARG A 29 -8.80 1.33 -0.20
N LEU A 30 -8.69 0.06 0.17
CA LEU A 30 -9.31 -1.06 -0.56
C LEU A 30 -10.82 -1.14 -0.36
N VAL A 31 -11.33 -0.76 0.82
CA VAL A 31 -12.76 -0.84 1.15
C VAL A 31 -13.23 0.41 1.91
N PRO A 32 -13.23 1.59 1.26
CA PRO A 32 -13.53 2.86 1.94
C PRO A 32 -14.95 2.95 2.52
N ASN A 33 -15.90 2.23 1.91
CA ASN A 33 -17.31 2.24 2.30
C ASN A 33 -17.68 1.15 3.32
N SER A 34 -16.70 0.36 3.81
CA SER A 34 -16.98 -0.73 4.74
C SER A 34 -16.93 -0.27 6.19
N PRO A 35 -17.87 -0.68 7.06
CA PRO A 35 -17.85 -0.37 8.49
C PRO A 35 -16.77 -1.22 9.18
N TRP A 36 -15.51 -0.86 8.96
CA TRP A 36 -14.37 -1.53 9.55
C TRP A 36 -14.22 -1.14 11.02
N ARG A 37 -14.19 -2.13 11.92
CA ARG A 37 -14.31 -1.93 13.37
C ARG A 37 -13.02 -2.18 14.17
N LYS A 38 -12.01 -2.86 13.62
CA LYS A 38 -10.78 -3.21 14.38
C LYS A 38 -9.53 -3.28 13.51
N SER A 39 -8.48 -2.58 13.94
CA SER A 39 -7.14 -2.66 13.36
C SER A 39 -6.48 -4.02 13.56
N GLY A 40 -5.77 -4.49 12.53
CA GLY A 40 -4.90 -5.67 12.64
C GLY A 40 -5.60 -7.03 12.63
N THR A 41 -6.86 -7.13 12.19
CA THR A 41 -7.51 -8.43 11.91
C THR A 41 -7.62 -8.71 10.42
N SER A 42 -7.50 -7.69 9.59
CA SER A 42 -7.67 -7.83 8.15
C SER A 42 -6.45 -8.49 7.50
N THR A 43 -6.69 -9.53 6.72
CA THR A 43 -5.65 -10.24 5.99
C THR A 43 -5.91 -10.17 4.49
N LEU A 44 -4.85 -10.00 3.72
CA LEU A 44 -4.89 -9.96 2.27
C LEU A 44 -4.08 -11.11 1.72
N THR A 45 -4.72 -11.89 0.87
CA THR A 45 -4.09 -12.95 0.09
C THR A 45 -3.88 -12.44 -1.33
N LEU A 46 -2.65 -12.51 -1.82
CA LEU A 46 -2.27 -12.01 -3.15
C LEU A 46 -1.21 -12.90 -3.80
N ASP A 47 -1.08 -12.78 -5.12
CA ASP A 47 -0.07 -13.49 -5.88
C ASP A 47 1.32 -12.85 -5.68
N ARG A 48 2.33 -13.68 -5.43
CA ARG A 48 3.72 -13.28 -5.23
C ARG A 48 4.29 -12.52 -6.43
N ALA A 49 3.78 -12.76 -7.64
CA ALA A 49 4.14 -12.02 -8.84
C ALA A 49 3.79 -10.52 -8.76
N LEU A 50 2.88 -10.12 -7.86
CA LEU A 50 2.54 -8.73 -7.59
C LEU A 50 3.49 -8.06 -6.59
N CYS A 51 4.31 -8.84 -5.89
CA CYS A 51 5.30 -8.31 -4.96
C CYS A 51 6.51 -7.70 -5.68
N SER A 52 7.18 -6.77 -5.01
CA SER A 52 8.40 -6.13 -5.52
C SER A 52 9.50 -7.15 -5.80
N VAL A 53 10.13 -7.02 -6.97
CA VAL A 53 11.30 -7.83 -7.36
C VAL A 53 12.53 -7.48 -6.52
N GLN A 54 12.66 -6.20 -6.13
CA GLN A 54 13.77 -5.70 -5.31
C GLN A 54 13.57 -6.06 -3.84
N ARG A 55 12.34 -5.92 -3.34
CA ARG A 55 11.96 -6.21 -1.94
C ARG A 55 11.06 -7.44 -1.88
N LYS A 56 11.70 -8.61 -1.98
CA LYS A 56 11.01 -9.90 -1.93
C LYS A 56 10.26 -10.06 -0.60
N PRO A 57 9.03 -10.60 -0.62
CA PRO A 57 8.28 -10.85 0.60
C PRO A 57 9.00 -11.91 1.45
N ALA A 58 9.05 -11.68 2.75
CA ALA A 58 9.60 -12.60 3.73
C ALA A 58 8.69 -12.61 4.96
N ILE A 59 8.44 -13.79 5.53
CA ILE A 59 7.59 -13.96 6.71
C ILE A 59 8.12 -13.09 7.86
N GLY A 60 7.22 -12.35 8.52
CA GLY A 60 7.56 -11.42 9.60
C GLY A 60 8.13 -10.08 9.12
N SER A 61 8.30 -9.88 7.82
CA SER A 61 8.77 -8.61 7.23
C SER A 61 7.65 -7.86 6.52
N GLU A 62 7.87 -6.57 6.28
CA GLU A 62 6.94 -5.75 5.49
C GLU A 62 6.91 -6.21 4.02
N VAL A 63 5.70 -6.28 3.45
CA VAL A 63 5.48 -6.64 2.05
C VAL A 63 5.33 -5.40 1.20
N TYR A 64 6.07 -5.40 0.11
CA TYR A 64 6.10 -4.34 -0.88
C TYR A 64 5.51 -4.85 -2.19
N LEU A 65 4.59 -4.10 -2.78
CA LEU A 65 4.00 -4.40 -4.09
C LEU A 65 4.64 -3.55 -5.18
N ASP A 66 4.81 -4.15 -6.37
CA ASP A 66 5.34 -3.46 -7.54
C ASP A 66 4.23 -2.62 -8.19
N HIS A 67 4.45 -1.31 -8.33
CA HIS A 67 3.48 -0.40 -8.95
C HIS A 67 3.11 -0.82 -10.40
N ALA A 68 4.07 -1.27 -11.21
CA ALA A 68 3.82 -1.68 -12.58
C ALA A 68 3.07 -3.03 -12.67
N ALA A 69 3.20 -3.89 -11.66
CA ALA A 69 2.36 -5.08 -11.54
C ALA A 69 0.92 -4.71 -11.19
N LEU A 70 0.73 -3.73 -10.31
CA LEU A 70 -0.58 -3.24 -9.89
C LEU A 70 -1.40 -2.58 -11.00
N THR A 71 -0.75 -1.93 -11.97
CA THR A 71 -1.44 -1.23 -13.09
C THR A 71 -1.96 -2.16 -14.18
N ARG A 72 -1.48 -3.40 -14.29
CA ARG A 72 -1.86 -4.32 -15.37
C ARG A 72 -3.07 -5.17 -15.00
N THR A 73 -2.95 -5.95 -13.93
CA THR A 73 -4.02 -6.82 -13.44
C THR A 73 -3.69 -7.23 -12.01
N ALA A 74 -4.40 -6.68 -11.04
CA ALA A 74 -4.06 -6.88 -9.64
C ALA A 74 -5.29 -7.22 -8.82
N ARG A 75 -5.50 -8.51 -8.61
CA ARG A 75 -6.61 -9.04 -7.80
C ARG A 75 -6.04 -9.66 -6.54
N GLY A 76 -6.67 -9.35 -5.42
CA GLY A 76 -6.41 -9.97 -4.13
C GLY A 76 -7.69 -10.52 -3.53
N LYS A 77 -7.53 -11.30 -2.46
CA LYS A 77 -8.63 -11.74 -1.61
C LYS A 77 -8.44 -11.16 -0.21
N LEU A 78 -9.34 -10.27 0.19
CA LEU A 78 -9.33 -9.59 1.48
C LEU A 78 -10.29 -10.31 2.44
N ASP A 79 -9.75 -10.81 3.54
CA ASP A 79 -10.53 -11.05 4.75
C ASP A 79 -10.53 -9.74 5.56
N LEU A 80 -11.70 -9.11 5.65
CA LEU A 80 -11.83 -7.83 6.34
C LEU A 80 -11.88 -7.99 7.85
N TYR A 81 -12.48 -9.07 8.35
CA TYR A 81 -12.83 -9.20 9.77
C TYR A 81 -11.94 -10.21 10.51
N GLY A 82 -11.10 -10.96 9.81
CA GLY A 82 -10.34 -12.07 10.37
C GLY A 82 -11.23 -13.29 10.64
N ASP A 83 -12.36 -13.41 9.94
CA ASP A 83 -13.35 -14.49 10.09
C ASP A 83 -13.18 -15.60 9.04
N GLY A 84 -12.18 -15.47 8.15
CA GLY A 84 -11.93 -16.38 7.04
C GLY A 84 -12.79 -16.09 5.81
N VAL A 85 -13.65 -15.07 5.81
CA VAL A 85 -14.50 -14.72 4.66
C VAL A 85 -13.70 -13.87 3.68
N LEU A 86 -13.14 -14.54 2.67
CA LEU A 86 -12.34 -13.94 1.61
C LEU A 86 -13.21 -13.23 0.56
N ARG A 87 -13.03 -11.92 0.42
CA ARG A 87 -13.71 -11.10 -0.59
C ARG A 87 -12.74 -10.69 -1.69
N PRO A 88 -13.10 -10.85 -2.98
CA PRO A 88 -12.26 -10.37 -4.06
C PRO A 88 -12.16 -8.84 -4.01
N VAL A 89 -10.94 -8.33 -4.10
CA VAL A 89 -10.66 -6.89 -4.13
C VAL A 89 -9.71 -6.57 -5.29
N ASP A 90 -9.87 -5.37 -5.83
CA ASP A 90 -8.99 -4.82 -6.85
C ASP A 90 -7.86 -4.04 -6.17
N LEU A 91 -6.63 -4.53 -6.31
CA LEU A 91 -5.45 -3.93 -5.70
C LEU A 91 -4.98 -2.69 -6.46
N SER A 92 -5.48 -2.45 -7.67
CA SER A 92 -5.23 -1.18 -8.38
C SER A 92 -5.77 0.02 -7.60
N GLN A 93 -6.78 -0.17 -6.74
CA GLN A 93 -7.29 0.88 -5.85
C GLN A 93 -6.27 1.38 -4.81
N LEU A 94 -5.18 0.63 -4.57
CA LEU A 94 -4.08 1.13 -3.75
C LEU A 94 -3.33 2.28 -4.42
N LEU A 95 -3.38 2.35 -5.75
CA LEU A 95 -2.80 3.42 -6.57
C LEU A 95 -3.61 4.71 -6.50
N ASP A 96 -4.93 4.60 -6.33
CA ASP A 96 -5.80 5.76 -6.20
C ASP A 96 -5.47 6.52 -4.90
N ASN A 97 -5.17 7.82 -5.04
CA ASN A 97 -4.72 8.74 -3.99
C ASN A 97 -3.24 8.61 -3.55
N LEU A 98 -2.39 7.87 -4.28
CA LEU A 98 -0.94 8.09 -4.23
C LEU A 98 -0.59 9.33 -5.06
N HIS A 99 -1.11 10.50 -4.66
CA HIS A 99 -0.51 11.75 -5.10
C HIS A 99 0.84 11.85 -4.40
N PRO A 100 1.99 11.87 -5.12
CA PRO A 100 3.18 12.45 -4.54
C PRO A 100 2.78 13.89 -4.19
N GLN A 101 2.64 14.20 -2.90
CA GLN A 101 2.65 15.60 -2.51
C GLN A 101 3.94 16.17 -3.10
N PRO A 102 3.88 17.17 -4.00
CA PRO A 102 5.09 17.79 -4.50
C PRO A 102 5.89 18.23 -3.28
N ALA A 103 7.16 17.83 -3.22
CA ALA A 103 8.04 18.17 -2.12
C ALA A 103 7.91 19.68 -1.83
N PRO A 104 7.77 20.09 -0.56
CA PRO A 104 7.60 21.50 -0.24
C PRO A 104 8.76 22.28 -0.85
N THR A 105 8.46 23.17 -1.79
CA THR A 105 9.47 24.06 -2.38
C THR A 105 10.07 24.87 -1.24
N PRO A 106 11.40 24.89 -1.04
CA PRO A 106 12.01 25.67 0.02
C PRO A 106 11.63 27.14 -0.18
N SER A 107 10.93 27.72 0.78
CA SER A 107 10.60 29.15 0.79
C SER A 107 11.90 29.93 0.69
N ALA A 108 12.15 30.52 -0.49
CA ALA A 108 13.24 31.46 -0.68
C ALA A 108 13.02 32.63 0.29
N LYS A 109 13.81 32.66 1.36
CA LYS A 109 13.87 33.79 2.29
C LYS A 109 14.39 34.98 1.48
N GLY A 110 13.47 35.80 0.99
CA GLY A 110 13.78 36.99 0.21
C GLY A 110 14.78 37.86 0.96
N ARG A 111 15.94 38.10 0.35
CA ARG A 111 16.85 39.17 0.76
C ARG A 111 16.10 40.48 0.58
N SER A 112 15.56 41.01 1.68
CA SER A 112 15.02 42.36 1.69
C SER A 112 16.19 43.33 1.46
N MET A 113 16.24 43.84 0.23
CA MET A 113 17.09 44.92 -0.20
C MET A 113 16.46 46.23 0.30
N PHE A 114 16.87 46.71 1.47
CA PHE A 114 16.57 48.09 1.87
C PHE A 114 17.73 48.99 1.46
N GLY A 115 17.51 49.69 0.35
CA GLY A 115 18.26 50.87 -0.05
C GLY A 115 17.40 52.12 0.07
N ARG A 116 18.07 53.24 0.41
CA ARG A 116 17.68 54.66 0.33
C ARG A 116 16.80 55.22 1.45
N ARG A 117 17.40 56.06 2.29
CA ARG A 117 17.47 57.51 2.07
C ARG A 117 18.73 58.08 2.71
#